data_AF-A0A2T0ANW7-F1
#
_entry.id   AF-A0A2T0ANW7-F1
#
_cell.length_a   1.000
_cell.length_b   1.000
_cell.length_c   1.000
_cell.angle_alpha   90.00
_cell.angle_beta   90.00
_cell.angle_gamma   90.00
#
_symmetry.space_group_name_H-M   'P 1'
#
loop_
_entity.id
_entity.type
_entity.pdbx_description
1 polymer ?
#
loop_
_entity_poly.entity_id
_entity_poly.type
_entity_poly.pdbx_seq_one_letter_code
_entity_poly.pdbx_strand_id
1 'polypeptide(L)'
;MQIYQVERNDFCPCGSGRKYKKCCLPAVEEATRAVGREVGQGLTAHGQEVLATVGFICGLKWGEDIKPLEPSRVGRLLKEAWEEEDNISEKAFGDFLENIRNNYIRLLQEKPRLHMTRIPPDILLEVEAHQESEEELKECLAQVVAEMVNDDDFISGCIIDIAYSLHYDSYTDEEMKTLLSGLGMIINKDTREGFIEAIMSVTMEEFDATMEKIKALQDSTGEEDPEFIKKLMEILEDHIAFGDYFYTKLLRGSITAMEAIIKKEIKLNVPFYALARGVYTLKKIPGLFENDWIAECLWEENEAEHFLPAIYQVLEENRASLKDEALAESLEKFIFASQVGVVINNPELIEKLYHLCVYNFLKNPLETAPDTGGVFTSIEDLYKEEKVARYAEALKARGLEKEADYVLAQFRTLGRDYLTTIADANET
;
A
#
# COMPACT_ATOMS: atom_id res chain seq x y z
N MET A 1 27.10 -8.27 9.19
CA MET A 1 26.63 -7.26 8.22
C MET A 1 25.30 -6.86 8.81
N GLN A 2 25.19 -5.69 9.46
CA GLN A 2 23.96 -5.36 10.19
C GLN A 2 22.81 -5.29 9.19
N ILE A 3 21.89 -6.24 9.27
CA ILE A 3 20.75 -6.35 8.34
C ILE A 3 19.85 -5.11 8.41
N TYR A 4 19.88 -4.36 9.53
CA TYR A 4 19.11 -3.14 9.69
C TYR A 4 19.99 -1.97 10.19
N GLN A 5 20.27 -0.99 9.34
CA GLN A 5 21.03 0.23 9.67
C GLN A 5 20.20 1.48 9.38
N VAL A 6 19.41 1.93 10.36
CA VAL A 6 18.83 3.28 10.29
C VAL A 6 19.88 4.27 10.78
N GLU A 7 20.31 5.16 9.89
CA GLU A 7 21.30 6.17 10.25
C GLU A 7 20.69 7.19 11.22
N ARG A 8 21.53 7.75 12.10
CA ARG A 8 21.08 8.67 13.15
C ARG A 8 20.29 9.88 12.62
N ASN A 9 20.56 10.28 11.38
CA ASN A 9 19.95 11.45 10.75
C ASN A 9 18.75 11.11 9.85
N ASP A 10 18.48 9.84 9.61
CA ASP A 10 17.36 9.38 8.79
C ASP A 10 16.04 9.62 9.51
N PHE A 11 14.94 9.54 8.76
CA PHE A 11 13.61 9.53 9.36
C PHE A 11 13.42 8.27 10.19
N CYS A 12 12.77 8.44 11.33
CA CYS A 12 12.54 7.34 12.26
C CYS A 12 11.53 6.37 11.65
N PRO A 13 11.81 5.05 11.62
CA PRO A 13 10.95 4.04 11.00
C PRO A 13 9.63 3.82 11.73
N CYS A 14 9.43 4.46 12.88
CA CYS A 14 8.19 4.42 13.63
C CYS A 14 7.06 5.29 13.05
N GLY A 15 7.25 5.88 11.85
CA GLY A 15 6.25 6.71 11.17
C GLY A 15 6.08 8.14 11.70
N SER A 16 6.84 8.57 12.71
CA SER A 16 6.63 9.90 13.32
C SER A 16 7.11 11.11 12.50
N GLY A 17 7.76 10.89 11.34
CA GLY A 17 8.38 11.96 10.54
C GLY A 17 9.58 12.68 11.21
N ARG A 18 10.00 12.26 12.41
CA ARG A 18 11.15 12.85 13.14
C ARG A 18 12.44 12.11 12.80
N LYS A 19 13.59 12.79 12.93
CA LYS A 19 14.92 12.15 12.82
C LYS A 19 15.11 11.06 13.87
N TYR A 20 15.66 9.91 13.50
CA TYR A 20 15.81 8.74 14.35
C TYR A 20 16.51 9.05 15.69
N LYS A 21 17.62 9.82 15.66
CA LYS A 21 18.35 10.23 16.88
C LYS A 21 17.53 11.07 17.87
N LYS A 22 16.48 11.75 17.40
CA LYS A 22 15.58 12.60 18.20
C LYS A 22 14.27 11.89 18.54
N CYS A 23 14.10 10.64 18.10
CA CYS A 23 12.88 9.88 18.24
C CYS A 23 13.15 8.56 18.99
N CYS A 24 13.25 7.43 18.30
CA CYS A 24 13.33 6.12 18.94
C CYS A 24 14.74 5.70 19.38
N LEU A 25 15.83 6.30 18.85
CA LEU A 25 17.19 5.86 19.16
C LEU A 25 17.49 5.73 20.68
N PRO A 26 17.13 6.70 21.55
CA PRO A 26 17.37 6.55 22.99
C PRO A 26 16.63 5.36 23.61
N ALA A 27 15.41 5.08 23.14
CA ALA A 27 14.59 3.97 23.62
C ALA A 27 15.12 2.62 23.11
N VAL A 28 15.59 2.56 21.86
CA VAL A 28 16.29 1.41 21.28
C VAL A 28 17.54 1.09 22.09
N GLU A 29 18.41 2.07 22.35
CA GLU A 29 19.63 1.84 23.15
C GLU A 29 19.31 1.33 24.57
N GLU A 30 18.22 1.78 25.17
CA GLU A 30 17.76 1.31 26.48
C GLU A 30 17.20 -0.12 26.42
N ALA A 31 16.37 -0.41 25.43
CA ALA A 31 15.79 -1.73 25.19
C ALA A 31 16.89 -2.77 24.88
N THR A 32 17.84 -2.49 24.00
CA THR A 32 18.98 -3.37 23.73
C THR A 32 19.78 -3.69 25.00
N ARG A 33 20.02 -2.69 25.86
CA ARG A 33 20.68 -2.91 27.16
C ARG A 33 19.84 -3.78 28.11
N ALA A 34 18.52 -3.67 28.07
CA ALA A 34 17.63 -4.47 28.90
C ALA A 34 17.56 -5.92 28.42
N VAL A 35 17.34 -6.16 27.14
CA VAL A 35 17.38 -7.49 26.52
C VAL A 35 18.73 -8.17 26.80
N GLY A 36 19.84 -7.44 26.61
CA GLY A 36 21.19 -7.96 26.82
C GLY A 36 21.49 -8.36 28.28
N ARG A 37 20.82 -7.76 29.27
CA ARG A 37 20.96 -8.18 30.68
C ARG A 37 20.35 -9.54 30.95
N GLU A 38 19.23 -9.85 30.30
CA GLU A 38 18.55 -11.14 30.47
C GLU A 38 19.31 -12.26 29.75
N VAL A 39 19.74 -11.97 28.52
CA VAL A 39 20.43 -12.91 27.63
C VAL A 39 21.83 -13.26 28.13
N GLY A 40 22.57 -12.30 28.68
CA GLY A 40 23.90 -12.53 29.23
C GLY A 40 25.05 -12.13 28.31
N GLN A 41 26.27 -12.58 28.65
CA GLN A 41 27.52 -12.22 27.96
C GLN A 41 28.05 -13.38 27.11
N GLY A 42 29.01 -13.08 26.22
CA GLY A 42 29.69 -14.12 25.43
C GLY A 42 29.00 -14.49 24.11
N LEU A 43 28.07 -13.66 23.63
CA LEU A 43 27.35 -13.91 22.38
C LEU A 43 28.28 -13.93 21.17
N THR A 44 28.00 -14.82 20.23
CA THR A 44 28.62 -14.85 18.91
C THR A 44 28.31 -13.56 18.13
N ALA A 45 29.01 -13.32 17.02
CA ALA A 45 28.70 -12.18 16.15
C ALA A 45 27.23 -12.20 15.69
N HIS A 46 26.70 -13.39 15.38
CA HIS A 46 25.30 -13.60 15.05
C HIS A 46 24.37 -13.29 16.23
N GLY A 47 24.66 -13.80 17.43
CA GLY A 47 23.87 -13.51 18.63
C GLY A 47 23.85 -12.02 19.00
N GLN A 48 24.95 -11.29 18.75
CA GLN A 48 24.98 -9.83 18.91
C GLN A 48 24.07 -9.11 17.91
N GLU A 49 23.96 -9.64 16.69
CA GLU A 49 23.09 -9.08 15.66
C GLU A 49 21.62 -9.32 15.99
N VAL A 50 21.24 -10.53 16.42
CA VAL A 50 19.89 -10.84 16.90
C VAL A 50 19.54 -9.96 18.11
N LEU A 51 20.45 -9.80 19.08
CA LEU A 51 20.25 -8.92 20.22
C LEU A 51 20.01 -7.46 19.80
N ALA A 52 20.79 -6.97 18.83
CA ALA A 52 20.63 -5.61 18.31
C ALA A 52 19.26 -5.44 17.64
N THR A 53 18.83 -6.39 16.80
CA THR A 53 17.52 -6.37 16.13
C THR A 53 16.38 -6.45 17.14
N VAL A 54 16.42 -7.35 18.11
CA VAL A 54 15.37 -7.48 19.13
C VAL A 54 15.29 -6.22 20.00
N GLY A 55 16.43 -5.64 20.38
CA GLY A 55 16.47 -4.37 21.10
C GLY A 55 15.92 -3.20 20.28
N PHE A 56 16.21 -3.18 18.97
CA PHE A 56 15.62 -2.24 18.03
C PHE A 56 14.10 -2.36 18.00
N ILE A 57 13.56 -3.57 17.77
CA ILE A 57 12.13 -3.86 17.76
C ILE A 57 11.46 -3.36 19.05
N CYS A 58 11.99 -3.75 20.22
CA CYS A 58 11.42 -3.37 21.52
C CYS A 58 11.45 -1.86 21.79
N GLY A 59 12.41 -1.13 21.21
CA GLY A 59 12.60 0.30 21.44
C GLY A 59 11.85 1.21 20.48
N LEU A 60 11.23 0.68 19.43
CA LEU A 60 10.43 1.46 18.50
C LEU A 60 9.11 1.93 19.14
N LYS A 61 8.76 3.19 18.89
CA LYS A 61 7.52 3.83 19.36
C LYS A 61 6.48 3.84 18.26
N TRP A 62 5.71 2.77 18.19
CA TRP A 62 4.58 2.65 17.27
C TRP A 62 3.41 3.46 17.83
N GLY A 63 2.94 4.49 17.11
CA GLY A 63 1.76 5.31 17.49
C GLY A 63 1.69 5.77 18.96
N GLU A 64 0.54 6.31 19.38
CA GLU A 64 0.30 6.69 20.79
C GLU A 64 -0.44 5.58 21.57
N ASP A 65 -1.22 4.75 20.89
CA ASP A 65 -2.09 3.74 21.49
C ASP A 65 -1.51 2.32 21.55
N ILE A 66 -0.29 2.11 21.04
CA ILE A 66 0.31 0.77 20.97
C ILE A 66 1.16 0.50 22.19
N LYS A 67 0.90 -0.66 22.79
CA LYS A 67 1.62 -1.09 23.97
C LYS A 67 3.07 -1.41 23.61
N PRO A 68 4.05 -0.80 24.28
CA PRO A 68 5.45 -1.15 24.05
C PRO A 68 5.72 -2.58 24.52
N LEU A 69 6.58 -3.29 23.79
CA LEU A 69 7.12 -4.56 24.23
C LEU A 69 7.96 -4.35 25.50
N GLU A 70 7.82 -5.28 26.45
CA GLU A 70 8.59 -5.23 27.70
C GLU A 70 9.96 -5.89 27.46
N PRO A 71 11.06 -5.13 27.40
CA PRO A 71 12.34 -5.66 26.91
C PRO A 71 12.92 -6.79 27.77
N SER A 72 12.68 -6.81 29.09
CA SER A 72 13.16 -7.89 29.95
C SER A 72 12.39 -9.20 29.71
N ARG A 73 11.07 -9.16 29.47
CA ARG A 73 10.30 -10.35 29.07
C ARG A 73 10.82 -10.88 27.74
N VAL A 74 10.99 -10.01 26.75
CA VAL A 74 11.49 -10.44 25.43
C VAL A 74 12.90 -11.04 25.55
N GLY A 75 13.80 -10.40 26.32
CA GLY A 75 15.14 -10.93 26.55
C GLY A 75 15.17 -12.28 27.27
N ARG A 76 14.30 -12.50 28.25
CA ARG A 76 14.15 -13.80 28.92
C ARG A 76 13.68 -14.87 27.94
N LEU A 77 12.65 -14.60 27.14
CA LEU A 77 12.13 -15.56 26.16
C LEU A 77 13.15 -15.86 25.05
N LEU A 78 13.90 -14.86 24.59
CA LEU A 78 15.00 -15.06 23.64
C LEU A 78 16.07 -15.99 24.21
N LYS A 79 16.44 -15.79 25.48
CA LYS A 79 17.38 -16.67 26.17
C LYS A 79 16.85 -18.10 26.30
N GLU A 80 15.59 -18.25 26.71
CA GLU A 80 14.95 -19.57 26.83
C GLU A 80 14.95 -20.29 25.46
N ALA A 81 14.65 -19.59 24.37
CA ALA A 81 14.69 -20.15 23.02
C ALA A 81 16.09 -20.62 22.61
N TRP A 82 17.14 -19.84 22.91
CA TRP A 82 18.53 -20.24 22.64
C TRP A 82 19.01 -21.39 23.52
N GLU A 83 18.63 -21.40 24.81
CA GLU A 83 18.94 -22.51 25.70
C GLU A 83 18.24 -23.81 25.25
N GLU A 84 17.02 -23.72 24.73
CA GLU A 84 16.32 -24.85 24.12
C GLU A 84 17.10 -25.39 22.91
N GLU A 85 17.58 -24.52 22.02
CA GLU A 85 18.40 -24.88 20.86
C GLU A 85 19.74 -25.54 21.24
N ASP A 86 20.46 -24.95 22.21
CA ASP A 86 21.76 -25.45 22.68
C ASP A 86 21.69 -26.85 23.32
N ASN A 87 20.52 -27.23 23.85
CA ASN A 87 20.30 -28.52 24.49
C ASN A 87 20.00 -29.66 23.50
N ILE A 88 19.99 -29.38 22.19
CA ILE A 88 19.61 -30.34 21.16
C ILE A 88 20.84 -31.07 20.64
N SER A 89 20.75 -32.39 20.59
CA SER A 89 21.81 -33.18 19.97
C SER A 89 21.87 -32.93 18.46
N GLU A 90 23.06 -32.97 17.87
CA GLU A 90 23.27 -32.81 16.42
C GLU A 90 22.34 -33.69 15.56
N LYS A 91 22.01 -34.90 16.03
CA LYS A 91 21.10 -35.84 15.33
C LYS A 91 19.62 -35.41 15.32
N ALA A 92 19.21 -34.57 16.25
CA ALA A 92 17.83 -34.09 16.43
C ALA A 92 17.64 -32.63 15.97
N PHE A 93 18.72 -31.97 15.53
CA PHE A 93 18.70 -30.57 15.13
C PHE A 93 17.84 -30.33 13.88
N GLY A 94 17.85 -31.26 12.92
CA GLY A 94 16.97 -31.19 11.74
C GLY A 94 15.48 -31.17 12.11
N ASP A 95 15.04 -32.14 12.92
CA ASP A 95 13.65 -32.22 13.39
C ASP A 95 13.24 -30.97 14.21
N PHE A 96 14.18 -30.39 14.97
CA PHE A 96 13.94 -29.15 15.69
C PHE A 96 13.71 -27.96 14.76
N LEU A 97 14.58 -27.76 13.77
CA LEU A 97 14.42 -26.70 12.78
C LEU A 97 13.12 -26.86 12.00
N GLU A 98 12.74 -28.09 11.64
CA GLU A 98 11.47 -28.37 10.97
C GLU A 98 10.27 -28.03 11.88
N ASN A 99 10.34 -28.36 13.17
CA ASN A 99 9.30 -28.00 14.13
C ASN A 99 9.17 -26.48 14.31
N ILE A 100 10.28 -25.75 14.42
CA ILE A 100 10.27 -24.28 14.46
C ILE A 100 9.64 -23.74 13.19
N ARG A 101 10.07 -24.23 12.01
CA ARG A 101 9.52 -23.80 10.72
C ARG A 101 8.01 -24.02 10.65
N ASN A 102 7.52 -25.19 11.06
CA ASN A 102 6.09 -25.50 11.04
C ASN A 102 5.28 -24.64 12.03
N ASN A 103 5.83 -24.39 13.23
CA ASN A 103 5.21 -23.46 14.18
C ASN A 103 5.20 -22.03 13.63
N TYR A 104 6.25 -21.62 12.94
CA TYR A 104 6.34 -20.32 12.30
C TYR A 104 5.32 -20.17 11.15
N ILE A 105 5.20 -21.17 10.28
CA ILE A 105 4.16 -21.25 9.23
C ILE A 105 2.77 -21.06 9.85
N ARG A 106 2.49 -21.76 10.95
CA ARG A 106 1.21 -21.61 11.66
C ARG A 106 1.00 -20.18 12.17
N LEU A 107 2.03 -19.52 12.70
CA LEU A 107 1.92 -18.12 13.11
C LEU A 107 1.70 -17.18 11.94
N LEU A 108 2.40 -17.38 10.82
CA LEU A 108 2.21 -16.62 9.59
C LEU A 108 0.75 -16.69 9.10
N GLN A 109 0.10 -17.85 9.24
CA GLN A 109 -1.31 -18.05 8.86
C GLN A 109 -2.28 -17.43 9.88
N GLU A 110 -2.05 -17.64 11.18
CA GLU A 110 -3.00 -17.29 12.25
C GLU A 110 -2.95 -15.83 12.71
N LYS A 111 -1.79 -15.16 12.60
CA LYS A 111 -1.59 -13.82 13.16
C LYS A 111 -1.85 -12.73 12.10
N PRO A 112 -2.87 -11.88 12.28
CA PRO A 112 -3.29 -10.93 11.25
C PRO A 112 -2.18 -10.01 10.73
N ARG A 113 -1.27 -9.53 11.59
CA ARG A 113 -0.21 -8.61 11.13
C ARG A 113 0.95 -9.31 10.45
N LEU A 114 1.09 -10.63 10.60
CA LEU A 114 2.07 -11.40 9.83
C LEU A 114 1.62 -11.66 8.39
N HIS A 115 0.38 -11.30 8.01
CA HIS A 115 -0.06 -11.35 6.61
C HIS A 115 0.68 -10.35 5.72
N MET A 116 1.40 -9.37 6.30
CA MET A 116 2.20 -8.40 5.54
C MET A 116 3.53 -8.99 5.03
N THR A 117 4.03 -10.08 5.61
CA THR A 117 5.35 -10.64 5.27
C THR A 117 5.37 -11.44 3.96
N ARG A 118 4.32 -11.38 3.14
CA ARG A 118 4.14 -12.25 1.97
C ARG A 118 5.11 -11.89 0.84
N ILE A 119 5.27 -12.82 -0.09
CA ILE A 119 6.11 -12.59 -1.27
C ILE A 119 5.50 -11.46 -2.12
N PRO A 120 6.30 -10.45 -2.52
CA PRO A 120 5.83 -9.37 -3.36
C PRO A 120 5.15 -9.83 -4.67
N PRO A 121 4.04 -9.19 -5.08
CA PRO A 121 3.32 -9.47 -6.32
C PRO A 121 4.15 -9.57 -7.59
N ASP A 122 5.10 -8.66 -7.76
CA ASP A 122 5.93 -8.52 -8.96
C ASP A 122 6.80 -9.76 -9.19
N ILE A 123 7.34 -10.31 -8.11
CA ILE A 123 8.11 -11.56 -8.09
C ILE A 123 7.19 -12.74 -8.47
N LEU A 124 6.01 -12.86 -7.86
CA LEU A 124 5.08 -13.95 -8.16
C LEU A 124 4.59 -13.94 -9.60
N LEU A 125 4.36 -12.76 -10.17
CA LEU A 125 3.97 -12.63 -11.58
C LEU A 125 5.10 -12.99 -12.56
N GLU A 126 6.36 -12.84 -12.15
CA GLU A 126 7.49 -13.35 -12.95
C GLU A 126 7.54 -14.88 -12.96
N VAL A 127 7.25 -15.52 -11.82
CA VAL A 127 7.12 -16.98 -11.73
C VAL A 127 6.00 -17.48 -12.64
N GLU A 128 4.81 -16.87 -12.57
CA GLU A 128 3.66 -17.27 -13.40
C GLU A 128 3.96 -17.15 -14.91
N ALA A 129 4.69 -16.11 -15.33
CA ALA A 129 5.02 -15.88 -16.74
C ALA A 129 5.94 -16.95 -17.35
N HIS A 130 6.66 -17.72 -16.52
CA HIS A 130 7.63 -18.72 -16.94
C HIS A 130 7.18 -20.16 -16.66
N GLN A 131 5.95 -20.35 -16.17
CA GLN A 131 5.43 -21.67 -15.82
C GLN A 131 4.76 -22.35 -17.01
N GLU A 132 5.38 -23.40 -17.58
CA GLU A 132 4.72 -24.31 -18.54
C GLU A 132 4.40 -25.69 -17.91
N SER A 133 4.97 -26.02 -16.75
CA SER A 133 4.81 -27.29 -16.02
C SER A 133 4.94 -27.17 -14.50
N GLU A 134 4.59 -28.24 -13.76
CA GLU A 134 4.74 -28.29 -12.29
C GLU A 134 6.22 -28.37 -11.85
N GLU A 135 7.07 -29.07 -12.61
CA GLU A 135 8.51 -29.10 -12.38
C GLU A 135 9.16 -27.72 -12.54
N GLU A 136 8.83 -26.98 -13.61
CA GLU A 136 9.37 -25.63 -13.84
C GLU A 136 8.89 -24.64 -12.76
N LEU A 137 7.64 -24.78 -12.29
CA LEU A 137 7.16 -23.97 -11.16
C LEU A 137 8.06 -24.15 -9.93
N LYS A 138 8.41 -25.39 -9.59
CA LYS A 138 9.28 -25.68 -8.44
C LYS A 138 10.68 -25.09 -8.63
N GLU A 139 11.22 -25.16 -9.84
CA GLU A 139 12.52 -24.56 -10.16
C GLU A 139 12.48 -23.02 -10.07
N CYS A 140 11.44 -22.38 -10.60
CA CYS A 140 11.23 -20.93 -10.51
C CYS A 140 11.07 -20.48 -9.06
N LEU A 141 10.28 -21.18 -8.26
CA LEU A 141 10.11 -20.86 -6.83
C LEU A 141 11.42 -21.00 -6.05
N ALA A 142 12.20 -22.05 -6.32
CA ALA A 142 13.51 -22.23 -5.70
C ALA A 142 14.49 -21.10 -6.08
N GLN A 143 14.45 -20.65 -7.35
CA GLN A 143 15.25 -19.50 -7.79
C GLN A 143 14.83 -18.22 -7.06
N VAL A 144 13.53 -17.96 -6.96
CA VAL A 144 13.01 -16.80 -6.23
C VAL A 144 13.49 -16.81 -4.77
N VAL A 145 13.39 -17.95 -4.08
CA VAL A 145 13.90 -18.08 -2.71
C VAL A 145 15.39 -17.74 -2.65
N ALA A 146 16.20 -18.27 -3.57
CA ALA A 146 17.65 -18.02 -3.61
C ALA A 146 18.00 -16.53 -3.84
N GLU A 147 17.20 -15.83 -4.65
CA GLU A 147 17.34 -14.39 -4.89
C GLU A 147 16.96 -13.60 -3.63
N MET A 148 15.81 -13.91 -3.02
CA MET A 148 15.30 -13.23 -1.83
C MET A 148 16.15 -13.44 -0.58
N VAL A 149 16.87 -14.56 -0.47
CA VAL A 149 17.87 -14.78 0.59
C VAL A 149 18.93 -13.67 0.63
N ASN A 150 19.17 -12.99 -0.49
CA ASN A 150 20.16 -11.92 -0.59
C ASN A 150 19.54 -10.52 -0.77
N ASP A 151 18.21 -10.40 -0.72
CA ASP A 151 17.51 -9.13 -0.83
C ASP A 151 17.38 -8.47 0.55
N ASP A 152 18.31 -7.56 0.85
CA ASP A 152 18.36 -6.84 2.12
C ASP A 152 17.12 -5.96 2.36
N ASP A 153 16.45 -5.47 1.30
CA ASP A 153 15.23 -4.65 1.43
C ASP A 153 14.03 -5.52 1.81
N PHE A 154 13.84 -6.66 1.14
CA PHE A 154 12.82 -7.65 1.50
C PHE A 154 13.01 -8.17 2.93
N ILE A 155 14.23 -8.51 3.30
CA ILE A 155 14.57 -9.00 4.65
C ILE A 155 14.27 -7.93 5.70
N SER A 156 14.67 -6.69 5.44
CA SER A 156 14.38 -5.57 6.33
C SER A 156 12.88 -5.33 6.49
N GLY A 157 12.12 -5.44 5.39
CA GLY A 157 10.66 -5.41 5.38
C GLY A 157 10.06 -6.48 6.30
N CYS A 158 10.47 -7.74 6.14
CA CYS A 158 10.01 -8.85 6.98
C CYS A 158 10.28 -8.61 8.48
N ILE A 159 11.46 -8.08 8.82
CA ILE A 159 11.81 -7.75 10.22
C ILE A 159 10.88 -6.66 10.76
N ILE A 160 10.57 -5.65 9.96
CA ILE A 160 9.66 -4.56 10.34
C ILE A 160 8.23 -5.07 10.50
N ASP A 161 7.76 -5.95 9.62
CA ASP A 161 6.42 -6.54 9.71
C ASP A 161 6.28 -7.44 10.94
N ILE A 162 7.31 -8.25 11.26
CA ILE A 162 7.36 -9.02 12.50
C ILE A 162 7.38 -8.08 13.71
N ALA A 163 8.17 -7.00 13.66
CA ALA A 163 8.22 -6.00 14.71
C ALA A 163 6.83 -5.42 14.96
N TYR A 164 6.17 -4.97 13.89
CA TYR A 164 4.82 -4.44 13.94
C TYR A 164 3.86 -5.47 14.52
N SER A 165 3.90 -6.71 14.05
CA SER A 165 3.04 -7.77 14.55
C SER A 165 3.22 -8.05 16.06
N LEU A 166 4.47 -8.12 16.55
CA LEU A 166 4.76 -8.31 17.98
C LEU A 166 4.15 -7.22 18.89
N HIS A 167 3.96 -6.02 18.37
CA HIS A 167 3.38 -4.89 19.11
C HIS A 167 1.84 -4.85 19.08
N TYR A 168 1.21 -5.44 18.07
CA TYR A 168 -0.24 -5.33 17.84
C TYR A 168 -0.99 -6.63 18.12
N ASP A 169 -0.43 -7.78 17.75
CA ASP A 169 -1.04 -9.07 17.95
C ASP A 169 -0.79 -9.61 19.37
N SER A 170 -1.66 -10.51 19.81
CA SER A 170 -1.49 -11.19 21.09
C SER A 170 -0.70 -12.49 20.93
N TYR A 171 0.35 -12.63 21.74
CA TYR A 171 1.24 -13.79 21.75
C TYR A 171 1.36 -14.39 23.14
N THR A 172 1.18 -15.70 23.21
CA THR A 172 1.69 -16.53 24.31
C THR A 172 3.21 -16.53 24.31
N ASP A 173 3.82 -16.95 25.41
CA ASP A 173 5.28 -17.00 25.54
C ASP A 173 5.90 -17.97 24.51
N GLU A 174 5.26 -19.12 24.22
CA GLU A 174 5.72 -20.09 23.21
C GLU A 174 5.65 -19.55 21.77
N GLU A 175 4.56 -18.86 21.42
CA GLU A 175 4.44 -18.23 20.10
C GLU A 175 5.47 -17.09 19.95
N MET A 176 5.72 -16.32 21.01
CA MET A 176 6.75 -15.28 21.01
C MET A 176 8.16 -15.87 20.87
N LYS A 177 8.47 -16.97 21.55
CA LYS A 177 9.72 -17.72 21.33
C LYS A 177 9.86 -18.17 19.88
N THR A 178 8.79 -18.72 19.28
CA THR A 178 8.78 -19.13 17.87
C THR A 178 9.12 -17.96 16.94
N LEU A 179 8.55 -16.77 17.17
CA LEU A 179 8.90 -15.58 16.37
C LEU A 179 10.34 -15.10 16.60
N LEU A 180 10.83 -15.15 17.83
CA LEU A 180 12.21 -14.80 18.14
C LEU A 180 13.20 -15.76 17.48
N SER A 181 12.89 -17.06 17.44
CA SER A 181 13.65 -18.05 16.67
C SER A 181 13.59 -17.78 15.17
N GLY A 182 12.42 -17.45 14.62
CA GLY A 182 12.27 -17.04 13.23
C GLY A 182 13.09 -15.78 12.88
N LEU A 183 13.13 -14.79 13.78
CA LEU A 183 14.01 -13.63 13.66
C LEU A 183 15.50 -14.02 13.70
N GLY A 184 15.87 -15.00 14.53
CA GLY A 184 17.20 -15.60 14.48
C GLY A 184 17.51 -16.20 13.10
N MET A 185 16.57 -16.95 12.54
CA MET A 185 16.72 -17.59 11.23
C MET A 185 16.88 -16.59 10.08
N ILE A 186 16.04 -15.54 10.00
CA ILE A 186 16.17 -14.54 8.93
C ILE A 186 17.49 -13.74 9.05
N ILE A 187 17.99 -13.56 10.28
CA ILE A 187 19.26 -12.86 10.53
C ILE A 187 20.47 -13.74 10.17
N ASN A 188 20.38 -15.05 10.38
CA ASN A 188 21.44 -15.99 10.04
C ASN A 188 21.41 -16.36 8.54
N LYS A 189 22.47 -16.03 7.81
CA LYS A 189 22.57 -16.37 6.38
C LYS A 189 22.43 -17.88 6.10
N ASP A 190 22.86 -18.73 7.04
CA ASP A 190 22.84 -20.19 6.85
C ASP A 190 21.44 -20.81 7.04
N THR A 191 20.50 -20.09 7.70
CA THR A 191 19.14 -20.59 7.96
C THR A 191 18.04 -19.69 7.39
N ARG A 192 18.41 -18.57 6.75
CA ARG A 192 17.50 -17.63 6.10
C ARG A 192 16.68 -18.26 4.98
N GLU A 193 17.25 -19.19 4.23
CA GLU A 193 16.54 -19.92 3.16
C GLU A 193 15.27 -20.59 3.71
N GLY A 194 15.38 -21.38 4.77
CA GLY A 194 14.23 -22.05 5.38
C GLY A 194 13.18 -21.09 5.97
N PHE A 195 13.58 -19.87 6.34
CA PHE A 195 12.64 -18.83 6.75
C PHE A 195 11.86 -18.26 5.55
N ILE A 196 12.53 -17.99 4.44
CA ILE A 196 11.90 -17.48 3.22
C ILE A 196 11.03 -18.56 2.56
N GLU A 197 11.46 -19.83 2.59
CA GLU A 197 10.64 -20.97 2.17
C GLU A 197 9.32 -21.04 2.94
N ALA A 198 9.33 -20.77 4.26
CA ALA A 198 8.12 -20.74 5.07
C ALA A 198 7.15 -19.63 4.62
N ILE A 199 7.68 -18.43 4.34
CA ILE A 199 6.88 -17.32 3.80
C ILE A 199 6.32 -17.68 2.42
N MET A 200 7.14 -18.24 1.54
CA MET A 200 6.73 -18.66 0.20
C MET A 200 5.62 -19.71 0.27
N SER A 201 5.76 -20.75 1.10
CA SER A 201 4.75 -21.80 1.28
C SER A 201 3.41 -21.21 1.71
N VAL A 202 3.40 -20.34 2.73
CA VAL A 202 2.16 -19.71 3.21
C VAL A 202 1.55 -18.81 2.15
N THR A 203 2.38 -18.06 1.41
CA THR A 203 1.90 -17.21 0.31
C THR A 203 1.20 -18.03 -0.77
N MET A 204 1.81 -19.12 -1.22
CA MET A 204 1.24 -19.99 -2.25
C MET A 204 -0.04 -20.70 -1.77
N GLU A 205 -0.05 -21.24 -0.54
CA GLU A 205 -1.23 -21.88 0.03
C GLU A 205 -2.43 -20.92 0.14
N GLU A 206 -2.19 -19.67 0.58
CA GLU A 206 -3.24 -18.65 0.65
C GLU A 206 -3.76 -18.26 -0.73
N PHE A 207 -2.87 -18.19 -1.72
CA PHE A 207 -3.22 -17.85 -3.10
C PHE A 207 -4.06 -18.96 -3.73
N ASP A 208 -3.65 -20.22 -3.60
CA ASP A 208 -4.38 -21.38 -4.09
C ASP A 208 -5.79 -21.43 -3.46
N ALA A 209 -5.89 -21.26 -2.14
CA ALA A 209 -7.17 -21.24 -1.44
C ALA A 209 -8.07 -20.07 -1.91
N THR A 210 -7.48 -18.90 -2.18
CA THR A 210 -8.23 -17.72 -2.67
C THR A 210 -8.70 -17.92 -4.10
N MET A 211 -7.85 -18.47 -4.97
CA MET A 211 -8.20 -18.82 -6.36
C MET A 211 -9.32 -19.85 -6.42
N GLU A 212 -9.31 -20.87 -5.54
CA GLU A 212 -10.39 -21.84 -5.44
C GLU A 212 -11.72 -21.19 -5.04
N LYS A 213 -11.70 -20.24 -4.09
CA LYS A 213 -12.90 -19.47 -3.71
C LYS A 213 -13.44 -18.64 -4.88
N ILE A 214 -12.57 -17.93 -5.60
CA ILE A 214 -12.96 -17.11 -6.75
C ILE A 214 -13.55 -17.99 -7.86
N LYS A 215 -12.93 -19.14 -8.13
CA LYS A 215 -13.43 -20.10 -9.12
C LYS A 215 -14.80 -20.67 -8.73
N ALA A 216 -14.97 -21.07 -7.47
CA ALA A 216 -16.25 -21.56 -6.98
C ALA A 216 -17.35 -20.49 -7.06
N LEU A 217 -16.99 -19.23 -6.78
CA LEU A 217 -17.87 -18.09 -6.93
C LEU A 217 -18.27 -17.91 -8.41
N GLN A 218 -17.29 -17.89 -9.31
CA GLN A 218 -17.47 -17.78 -10.76
C GLN A 218 -18.40 -18.88 -11.31
N ASP A 219 -18.19 -20.13 -10.91
CA ASP A 219 -19.02 -21.27 -11.33
C ASP A 219 -20.48 -21.14 -10.85
N SER A 220 -20.72 -20.40 -9.75
CA SER A 220 -22.04 -20.26 -9.12
C SER A 220 -22.87 -19.08 -9.64
N THR A 221 -22.24 -17.96 -10.00
CA THR A 221 -22.92 -16.71 -10.39
C THR A 221 -22.66 -16.32 -11.85
N GLY A 222 -21.56 -16.77 -12.45
CA GLY A 222 -21.05 -16.24 -13.73
C GLY A 222 -20.26 -14.94 -13.56
N GLU A 223 -19.26 -14.70 -14.40
CA GLU A 223 -18.33 -13.56 -14.29
C GLU A 223 -19.00 -12.19 -14.54
N GLU A 224 -20.04 -12.15 -15.36
CA GLU A 224 -20.75 -10.91 -15.73
C GLU A 224 -21.82 -10.50 -14.71
N ASP A 225 -22.07 -11.31 -13.67
CA ASP A 225 -23.06 -10.99 -12.64
C ASP A 225 -22.54 -9.86 -11.71
N PRO A 226 -23.28 -8.76 -11.50
CA PRO A 226 -22.89 -7.74 -10.53
C PRO A 226 -22.62 -8.28 -9.12
N GLU A 227 -23.29 -9.36 -8.72
CA GLU A 227 -23.06 -10.04 -7.45
C GLU A 227 -21.70 -10.76 -7.41
N PHE A 228 -21.21 -11.27 -8.56
CA PHE A 228 -19.86 -11.82 -8.68
C PHE A 228 -18.83 -10.74 -8.38
N ILE A 229 -18.93 -9.58 -9.06
CA ILE A 229 -17.98 -8.48 -8.88
C ILE A 229 -17.98 -7.99 -7.43
N LYS A 230 -19.16 -7.84 -6.82
CA LYS A 230 -19.26 -7.42 -5.42
C LYS A 230 -18.53 -8.40 -4.48
N LYS A 231 -18.81 -9.70 -4.60
CA LYS A 231 -18.17 -10.73 -3.77
C LYS A 231 -16.70 -10.91 -4.07
N LEU A 232 -16.27 -10.71 -5.31
CA LEU A 232 -14.87 -10.69 -5.68
C LEU A 232 -14.16 -9.55 -4.94
N MET A 233 -14.72 -8.34 -4.93
CA MET A 233 -14.14 -7.22 -4.17
C MET A 233 -14.04 -7.52 -2.68
N GLU A 234 -15.07 -8.12 -2.07
CA GLU A 234 -15.03 -8.57 -0.67
C GLU A 234 -13.90 -9.59 -0.43
N ILE A 235 -13.70 -10.55 -1.33
CA ILE A 235 -12.58 -11.51 -1.25
C ILE A 235 -11.23 -10.81 -1.35
N LEU A 236 -11.06 -9.86 -2.27
CA LEU A 236 -9.79 -9.15 -2.45
C LEU A 236 -9.45 -8.25 -1.25
N GLU A 237 -10.45 -7.64 -0.62
CA GLU A 237 -10.31 -6.86 0.61
C GLU A 237 -9.88 -7.73 1.80
N ASP A 238 -10.49 -8.91 1.95
CA ASP A 238 -10.16 -9.87 3.01
C ASP A 238 -8.79 -10.55 2.82
N HIS A 239 -8.28 -10.58 1.58
CA HIS A 239 -7.05 -11.27 1.19
C HIS A 239 -6.04 -10.29 0.55
N ILE A 240 -5.60 -9.29 1.31
CA ILE A 240 -4.78 -8.15 0.83
C ILE A 240 -3.60 -8.58 -0.05
N ALA A 241 -2.78 -9.56 0.36
CA ALA A 241 -1.63 -9.98 -0.44
C ALA A 241 -2.03 -10.54 -1.82
N PHE A 242 -3.12 -11.31 -1.87
CA PHE A 242 -3.69 -11.78 -3.14
C PHE A 242 -4.34 -10.62 -3.91
N GLY A 243 -5.00 -9.69 -3.20
CA GLY A 243 -5.53 -8.45 -3.75
C GLY A 243 -4.48 -7.61 -4.47
N ASP A 244 -3.31 -7.40 -3.85
CA ASP A 244 -2.16 -6.71 -4.42
C ASP A 244 -1.58 -7.46 -5.63
N TYR A 245 -1.49 -8.78 -5.56
CA TYR A 245 -1.11 -9.61 -6.71
C TYR A 245 -2.08 -9.45 -7.88
N PHE A 246 -3.37 -9.57 -7.62
CA PHE A 246 -4.43 -9.44 -8.61
C PHE A 246 -4.45 -8.04 -9.24
N TYR A 247 -4.35 -7.00 -8.41
CA TYR A 247 -4.21 -5.62 -8.82
C TYR A 247 -2.99 -5.41 -9.72
N THR A 248 -1.80 -5.89 -9.31
CA THR A 248 -0.56 -5.76 -10.09
C THR A 248 -0.68 -6.47 -11.44
N LYS A 249 -1.34 -7.63 -11.49
CA LYS A 249 -1.64 -8.36 -12.73
C LYS A 249 -2.52 -7.54 -13.68
N LEU A 250 -3.58 -6.94 -13.16
CA LEU A 250 -4.46 -6.05 -13.94
C LEU A 250 -3.69 -4.83 -14.46
N LEU A 251 -2.83 -4.23 -13.64
CA LEU A 251 -1.98 -3.10 -14.05
C LEU A 251 -1.08 -3.47 -15.23
N ARG A 252 -0.39 -4.63 -15.18
CA ARG A 252 0.43 -5.11 -16.30
C ARG A 252 -0.37 -5.26 -17.60
N GLY A 253 -1.62 -5.73 -17.50
CA GLY A 253 -2.55 -5.83 -18.63
C GLY A 253 -3.08 -4.48 -19.15
N SER A 254 -2.92 -3.41 -18.38
CA SER A 254 -3.47 -2.07 -18.67
C SER A 254 -2.44 -1.07 -19.24
N ILE A 255 -1.20 -1.49 -19.45
CA ILE A 255 -0.09 -0.60 -19.88
C ILE A 255 -0.43 0.17 -21.16
N THR A 256 -1.03 -0.48 -22.16
CA THR A 256 -1.40 0.17 -23.42
C THR A 256 -2.41 1.29 -23.20
N ALA A 257 -3.41 1.08 -22.34
CA ALA A 257 -4.38 2.12 -21.97
C ALA A 257 -3.73 3.27 -21.20
N MET A 258 -2.83 2.99 -20.25
CA MET A 258 -2.06 4.01 -19.53
C MET A 258 -1.27 4.90 -20.50
N GLU A 259 -0.57 4.29 -21.46
CA GLU A 259 0.18 5.04 -22.46
C GLU A 259 -0.74 5.92 -23.32
N ALA A 260 -1.89 5.40 -23.76
CA ALA A 260 -2.86 6.14 -24.57
C ALA A 260 -3.46 7.33 -23.80
N ILE A 261 -3.71 7.18 -22.49
CA ILE A 261 -4.13 8.28 -21.60
C ILE A 261 -3.03 9.35 -21.51
N ILE A 262 -1.77 8.96 -21.28
CA ILE A 262 -0.63 9.88 -21.17
C ILE A 262 -0.41 10.63 -22.50
N LYS A 263 -0.53 9.93 -23.63
CA LYS A 263 -0.41 10.49 -24.99
C LYS A 263 -1.65 11.30 -25.40
N LYS A 264 -2.70 11.36 -24.58
CA LYS A 264 -3.98 12.04 -24.83
C LYS A 264 -4.76 11.48 -26.02
N GLU A 265 -4.52 10.22 -26.37
CA GLU A 265 -5.30 9.46 -27.33
C GLU A 265 -6.67 9.09 -26.72
N ILE A 266 -6.66 8.76 -25.42
CA ILE A 266 -7.86 8.68 -24.57
C ILE A 266 -8.01 10.02 -23.83
N LYS A 267 -9.16 10.68 -23.99
CA LYS A 267 -9.40 12.00 -23.39
C LYS A 267 -10.14 11.88 -22.07
N LEU A 268 -9.50 12.36 -21.00
CA LEU A 268 -10.08 12.42 -19.65
C LEU A 268 -10.83 13.74 -19.43
N ASN A 269 -11.99 13.90 -20.08
CA ASN A 269 -12.81 15.10 -19.98
C ASN A 269 -13.75 15.02 -18.78
N VAL A 270 -13.19 15.06 -17.58
CA VAL A 270 -13.94 15.02 -16.32
C VAL A 270 -14.61 16.38 -16.08
N PRO A 271 -15.90 16.42 -15.67
CA PRO A 271 -16.60 17.67 -15.40
C PRO A 271 -15.98 18.48 -14.26
N PHE A 272 -16.12 19.80 -14.31
CA PHE A 272 -15.48 20.69 -13.32
C PHE A 272 -15.89 20.38 -11.88
N TYR A 273 -17.15 20.01 -11.62
CA TYR A 273 -17.60 19.69 -10.26
C TYR A 273 -16.82 18.56 -9.59
N ALA A 274 -16.25 17.64 -10.38
CA ALA A 274 -15.48 16.50 -9.89
C ALA A 274 -14.00 16.83 -9.64
N LEU A 275 -13.57 18.06 -9.96
CA LEU A 275 -12.20 18.56 -9.80
C LEU A 275 -12.14 19.87 -9.01
N ALA A 276 -13.28 20.37 -8.54
CA ALA A 276 -13.44 21.74 -8.06
C ALA A 276 -12.47 22.04 -6.90
N ARG A 277 -12.35 21.14 -5.93
CA ARG A 277 -11.47 21.34 -4.77
C ARG A 277 -10.01 21.30 -5.20
N GLY A 278 -9.57 20.27 -5.92
CA GLY A 278 -8.19 20.18 -6.42
C GLY A 278 -7.75 21.39 -7.23
N VAL A 279 -8.62 21.88 -8.11
CA VAL A 279 -8.38 23.08 -8.92
C VAL A 279 -8.18 24.33 -8.04
N TYR A 280 -8.99 24.52 -7.00
CA TYR A 280 -8.83 25.64 -6.08
C TYR A 280 -7.61 25.48 -5.15
N THR A 281 -7.30 24.26 -4.71
CA THR A 281 -6.15 23.95 -3.83
C THR A 281 -4.82 24.19 -4.53
N LEU A 282 -4.62 23.67 -5.75
CA LEU A 282 -3.32 23.76 -6.43
C LEU A 282 -2.90 25.20 -6.74
N LYS A 283 -3.87 26.12 -6.85
CA LYS A 283 -3.61 27.55 -7.06
C LYS A 283 -3.18 28.30 -5.80
N LYS A 284 -3.44 27.75 -4.59
CA LYS A 284 -3.01 28.32 -3.30
C LYS A 284 -1.61 27.88 -2.87
N ILE A 285 -1.10 26.75 -3.38
CA ILE A 285 0.19 26.18 -2.97
C ILE A 285 1.30 26.65 -3.94
N PRO A 286 2.28 27.47 -3.48
CA PRO A 286 3.45 27.78 -4.29
C PRO A 286 4.36 26.54 -4.33
N GLY A 287 4.37 25.83 -5.46
CA GLY A 287 5.22 24.66 -5.67
C GLY A 287 4.43 23.35 -5.71
N LEU A 288 4.45 22.69 -6.86
CA LEU A 288 3.65 21.48 -7.17
C LEU A 288 4.06 20.20 -6.41
N PHE A 289 5.09 20.24 -5.55
CA PHE A 289 5.87 19.05 -5.23
C PHE A 289 6.11 18.75 -3.74
N GLU A 290 5.56 19.53 -2.79
CA GLU A 290 5.96 19.40 -1.38
C GLU A 290 4.85 18.95 -0.40
N ASN A 291 3.58 18.88 -0.80
CA ASN A 291 2.48 18.46 0.07
C ASN A 291 1.65 17.36 -0.58
N ASP A 292 1.18 16.41 0.23
CA ASP A 292 0.26 15.33 -0.15
C ASP A 292 -1.19 15.83 -0.35
N TRP A 293 -1.32 16.93 -1.11
CA TRP A 293 -2.60 17.62 -1.32
C TRP A 293 -3.61 16.75 -2.05
N ILE A 294 -3.13 15.73 -2.78
CA ILE A 294 -3.97 14.80 -3.53
C ILE A 294 -4.76 13.94 -2.56
N ALA A 295 -4.10 13.26 -1.63
CA ALA A 295 -4.76 12.42 -0.64
C ALA A 295 -5.71 13.25 0.24
N GLU A 296 -5.28 14.43 0.67
CA GLU A 296 -6.10 15.36 1.45
C GLU A 296 -7.37 15.77 0.68
N CYS A 297 -7.25 16.19 -0.58
CA CYS A 297 -8.41 16.63 -1.37
C CYS A 297 -9.35 15.47 -1.71
N LEU A 298 -8.77 14.36 -2.16
CA LEU A 298 -9.53 13.25 -2.73
C LEU A 298 -10.21 12.42 -1.63
N TRP A 299 -9.48 12.07 -0.58
CA TRP A 299 -9.95 11.15 0.46
C TRP A 299 -10.42 11.87 1.71
N GLU A 300 -9.57 12.68 2.35
CA GLU A 300 -9.91 13.32 3.64
C GLU A 300 -11.05 14.34 3.51
N GLU A 301 -11.07 15.05 2.40
CA GLU A 301 -12.05 16.10 2.08
C GLU A 301 -13.11 15.63 1.08
N ASN A 302 -13.11 14.33 0.83
CA ASN A 302 -14.21 13.60 0.21
C ASN A 302 -14.55 14.02 -1.23
N GLU A 303 -13.60 14.57 -1.99
CA GLU A 303 -13.82 14.82 -3.43
C GLU A 303 -13.98 13.52 -4.23
N ALA A 304 -13.52 12.38 -3.69
CA ALA A 304 -13.72 11.05 -4.27
C ALA A 304 -15.19 10.73 -4.56
N GLU A 305 -16.14 11.22 -3.74
CA GLU A 305 -17.58 11.03 -3.98
C GLU A 305 -18.06 11.59 -5.32
N HIS A 306 -17.40 12.65 -5.81
CA HIS A 306 -17.71 13.28 -7.09
C HIS A 306 -16.77 12.82 -8.20
N PHE A 307 -15.49 12.61 -7.87
CA PHE A 307 -14.46 12.25 -8.84
C PHE A 307 -14.63 10.82 -9.36
N LEU A 308 -14.79 9.82 -8.48
CA LEU A 308 -14.82 8.41 -8.87
C LEU A 308 -15.95 8.09 -9.85
N PRO A 309 -17.23 8.48 -9.60
CA PRO A 309 -18.29 8.23 -10.58
C PRO A 309 -18.03 8.93 -11.92
N ALA A 310 -17.50 10.16 -11.89
CA ALA A 310 -17.25 10.94 -13.09
C ALA A 310 -16.11 10.37 -13.94
N ILE A 311 -14.99 9.98 -13.33
CA ILE A 311 -13.86 9.40 -14.07
C ILE A 311 -14.22 8.03 -14.64
N TYR A 312 -14.95 7.18 -13.91
CA TYR A 312 -15.38 5.88 -14.44
C TYR A 312 -16.35 6.02 -15.60
N GLN A 313 -17.30 6.96 -15.52
CA GLN A 313 -18.16 7.25 -16.66
C GLN A 313 -17.35 7.67 -17.90
N VAL A 314 -16.39 8.60 -17.74
CA VAL A 314 -15.54 9.06 -18.84
C VAL A 314 -14.70 7.92 -19.43
N LEU A 315 -14.14 7.06 -18.61
CA LEU A 315 -13.34 5.92 -19.08
C LEU A 315 -14.21 4.90 -19.82
N GLU A 316 -15.40 4.59 -19.33
CA GLU A 316 -16.36 3.69 -19.99
C GLU A 316 -16.86 4.25 -21.33
N GLU A 317 -17.15 5.54 -21.39
CA GLU A 317 -17.53 6.21 -22.64
C GLU A 317 -16.39 6.14 -23.68
N ASN A 318 -15.14 6.36 -23.25
CA ASN A 318 -13.98 6.18 -24.12
C ASN A 318 -13.89 4.73 -24.59
N ARG A 319 -13.96 3.76 -23.67
CA ARG A 319 -13.91 2.31 -23.95
C ARG A 319 -14.94 1.89 -25.00
N ALA A 320 -16.20 2.29 -24.82
CA ALA A 320 -17.29 1.97 -25.75
C ALA A 320 -17.11 2.61 -27.14
N SER A 321 -16.33 3.69 -27.24
CA SER A 321 -16.07 4.40 -28.50
C SER A 321 -14.83 3.91 -29.26
N LEU A 322 -13.96 3.12 -28.61
CA LEU A 322 -12.74 2.62 -29.21
C LEU A 322 -13.03 1.60 -30.31
N LYS A 323 -12.30 1.72 -31.42
CA LYS A 323 -12.33 0.76 -32.53
C LYS A 323 -11.25 -0.32 -32.42
N ASP A 324 -10.19 -0.02 -31.68
CA ASP A 324 -9.11 -0.95 -31.41
C ASP A 324 -9.53 -1.83 -30.23
N GLU A 325 -9.84 -3.10 -30.51
CA GLU A 325 -10.30 -4.08 -29.52
C GLU A 325 -9.24 -4.32 -28.44
N ALA A 326 -7.95 -4.33 -28.79
CA ALA A 326 -6.87 -4.56 -27.84
C ALA A 326 -6.70 -3.35 -26.88
N LEU A 327 -6.83 -2.12 -27.41
CA LEU A 327 -6.84 -0.93 -26.57
C LEU A 327 -8.10 -0.87 -25.68
N ALA A 328 -9.26 -1.29 -26.20
CA ALA A 328 -10.50 -1.35 -25.43
C ALA A 328 -10.41 -2.36 -24.27
N GLU A 329 -9.87 -3.56 -24.52
CA GLU A 329 -9.61 -4.58 -23.49
C GLU A 329 -8.59 -4.08 -22.45
N SER A 330 -7.52 -3.41 -22.90
CA SER A 330 -6.54 -2.80 -21.99
C SER A 330 -7.17 -1.72 -21.11
N LEU A 331 -8.10 -0.93 -21.66
CA LEU A 331 -8.84 0.10 -20.92
C LEU A 331 -9.86 -0.50 -19.96
N GLU A 332 -10.50 -1.61 -20.30
CA GLU A 332 -11.35 -2.37 -19.37
C GLU A 332 -10.55 -2.85 -18.16
N LYS A 333 -9.37 -3.46 -18.38
CA LYS A 333 -8.44 -3.85 -17.31
C LYS A 333 -7.99 -2.66 -16.48
N PHE A 334 -7.75 -1.51 -17.12
CA PHE A 334 -7.39 -0.26 -16.43
C PHE A 334 -8.50 0.21 -15.48
N ILE A 335 -9.75 0.25 -15.96
CA ILE A 335 -10.92 0.64 -15.16
C ILE A 335 -11.06 -0.31 -13.98
N PHE A 336 -11.01 -1.61 -14.24
CA PHE A 336 -11.16 -2.61 -13.19
C PHE A 336 -10.01 -2.55 -12.17
N ALA A 337 -8.75 -2.41 -12.62
CA ALA A 337 -7.60 -2.21 -11.74
C ALA A 337 -7.80 -1.01 -10.82
N SER A 338 -8.29 0.11 -11.36
CA SER A 338 -8.50 1.32 -10.57
C SER A 338 -9.60 1.19 -9.52
N GLN A 339 -10.58 0.31 -9.72
CA GLN A 339 -11.59 -0.03 -8.71
C GLN A 339 -11.01 -0.95 -7.64
N VAL A 340 -10.30 -2.00 -8.04
CA VAL A 340 -9.60 -2.93 -7.13
C VAL A 340 -8.63 -2.17 -6.24
N GLY A 341 -7.83 -1.25 -6.81
CA GLY A 341 -6.87 -0.43 -6.07
C GLY A 341 -7.52 0.35 -4.93
N VAL A 342 -8.71 0.92 -5.12
CA VAL A 342 -9.45 1.60 -4.05
C VAL A 342 -9.88 0.61 -2.96
N VAL A 343 -10.39 -0.56 -3.34
CA VAL A 343 -10.86 -1.60 -2.41
C VAL A 343 -9.74 -2.13 -1.53
N ILE A 344 -8.56 -2.40 -2.11
CA ILE A 344 -7.41 -2.92 -1.35
C ILE A 344 -6.59 -1.82 -0.66
N ASN A 345 -7.12 -0.59 -0.61
CA ASN A 345 -6.46 0.58 -0.03
C ASN A 345 -5.08 0.89 -0.66
N ASN A 346 -4.99 0.69 -1.98
CA ASN A 346 -3.88 1.09 -2.85
C ASN A 346 -4.37 2.12 -3.89
N PRO A 347 -4.67 3.36 -3.46
CA PRO A 347 -5.32 4.37 -4.31
C PRO A 347 -4.39 5.05 -5.33
N GLU A 348 -3.10 4.67 -5.41
CA GLU A 348 -2.07 5.42 -6.13
C GLU A 348 -2.43 5.69 -7.60
N LEU A 349 -3.06 4.72 -8.28
CA LEU A 349 -3.51 4.89 -9.66
C LEU A 349 -4.60 5.97 -9.78
N ILE A 350 -5.57 5.97 -8.88
CA ILE A 350 -6.66 6.95 -8.84
C ILE A 350 -6.12 8.34 -8.50
N GLU A 351 -5.17 8.43 -7.56
CA GLU A 351 -4.51 9.69 -7.21
C GLU A 351 -3.73 10.28 -8.39
N LYS A 352 -2.99 9.44 -9.14
CA LYS A 352 -2.31 9.85 -10.36
C LYS A 352 -3.28 10.32 -11.45
N LEU A 353 -4.41 9.62 -11.63
CA LEU A 353 -5.48 10.03 -12.56
C LEU A 353 -6.09 11.37 -12.17
N TYR A 354 -6.41 11.54 -10.89
CA TYR A 354 -6.97 12.77 -10.35
C TYR A 354 -6.01 13.95 -10.57
N HIS A 355 -4.72 13.78 -10.22
CA HIS A 355 -3.70 14.78 -10.47
C HIS A 355 -3.60 15.14 -11.96
N LEU A 356 -3.59 14.14 -12.85
CA LEU A 356 -3.57 14.36 -14.29
C LEU A 356 -4.80 15.15 -14.77
N CYS A 357 -5.99 14.86 -14.25
CA CYS A 357 -7.22 15.57 -14.58
C CYS A 357 -7.19 17.03 -14.12
N VAL A 358 -6.82 17.29 -12.85
CA VAL A 358 -6.66 18.65 -12.31
C VAL A 358 -5.63 19.44 -13.13
N TYR A 359 -4.49 18.83 -13.44
CA TYR A 359 -3.44 19.45 -14.24
C TYR A 359 -3.89 19.79 -15.67
N ASN A 360 -4.55 18.85 -16.34
CA ASN A 360 -5.09 19.07 -17.67
C ASN A 360 -6.14 20.19 -17.67
N PHE A 361 -7.01 20.21 -16.64
CA PHE A 361 -8.00 21.27 -16.47
C PHE A 361 -7.36 22.64 -16.32
N LEU A 362 -6.33 22.78 -15.48
CA LEU A 362 -5.64 24.05 -15.29
C LEU A 362 -4.86 24.49 -16.53
N LYS A 363 -4.46 23.58 -17.42
CA LYS A 363 -3.81 23.96 -18.68
C LYS A 363 -4.81 24.42 -19.73
N ASN A 364 -5.91 23.69 -19.92
CA ASN A 364 -6.88 23.92 -20.99
C ASN A 364 -8.34 23.74 -20.50
N PRO A 365 -8.88 24.64 -19.65
CA PRO A 365 -10.18 24.42 -18.99
C PRO A 365 -11.34 24.21 -19.96
N LEU A 366 -11.29 24.91 -21.10
CA LEU A 366 -12.31 24.86 -22.16
C LEU A 366 -12.32 23.54 -22.94
N GLU A 367 -11.19 22.83 -22.99
CA GLU A 367 -11.10 21.54 -23.69
C GLU A 367 -11.50 20.38 -22.77
N THR A 368 -11.19 20.49 -21.47
CA THR A 368 -11.26 19.39 -20.51
C THR A 368 -12.56 19.34 -19.71
N ALA A 369 -13.32 20.44 -19.63
CA ALA A 369 -14.61 20.50 -18.94
C ALA A 369 -15.70 21.11 -19.85
N PRO A 370 -16.13 20.36 -20.89
CA PRO A 370 -17.15 20.83 -21.83
C PRO A 370 -18.52 21.03 -21.16
N ASP A 371 -18.74 20.40 -20.02
CA ASP A 371 -19.98 20.45 -19.23
C ASP A 371 -20.31 21.87 -18.72
N THR A 372 -19.31 22.75 -18.67
CA THR A 372 -19.41 24.16 -18.27
C THR A 372 -20.31 25.00 -19.18
N GLY A 373 -20.65 24.50 -20.38
CA GLY A 373 -21.56 25.19 -21.30
C GLY A 373 -21.08 26.59 -21.71
N GLY A 374 -19.76 26.82 -21.68
CA GLY A 374 -19.15 28.13 -21.98
C GLY A 374 -19.33 29.17 -20.87
N VAL A 375 -19.80 28.78 -19.67
CA VAL A 375 -19.90 29.69 -18.51
C VAL A 375 -18.51 30.21 -18.14
N PHE A 376 -17.51 29.34 -18.14
CA PHE A 376 -16.11 29.71 -17.91
C PHE A 376 -15.41 29.85 -19.26
N THR A 377 -14.87 31.04 -19.56
CA THR A 377 -14.08 31.28 -20.78
C THR A 377 -12.58 31.42 -20.50
N SER A 378 -12.20 31.49 -19.23
CA SER A 378 -10.81 31.47 -18.76
C SER A 378 -10.74 30.94 -17.32
N ILE A 379 -9.53 30.66 -16.83
CA ILE A 379 -9.31 30.19 -15.45
C ILE A 379 -9.79 31.22 -14.42
N GLU A 380 -9.66 32.52 -14.74
CA GLU A 380 -10.09 33.62 -13.88
C GLU A 380 -11.61 33.60 -13.63
N ASP A 381 -12.40 33.05 -14.55
CA ASP A 381 -13.84 32.95 -14.36
C ASP A 381 -14.23 32.00 -13.21
N LEU A 382 -13.37 31.05 -12.84
CA LEU A 382 -13.59 30.15 -11.71
C LEU A 382 -13.59 30.87 -10.35
N TYR A 383 -13.09 32.11 -10.33
CA TYR A 383 -13.00 32.95 -9.14
C TYR A 383 -14.10 34.02 -9.11
N LYS A 384 -14.97 34.07 -10.12
CA LYS A 384 -16.08 35.03 -10.19
C LYS A 384 -17.34 34.38 -9.64
N GLU A 385 -17.81 34.87 -8.50
CA GLU A 385 -19.00 34.35 -7.81
C GLU A 385 -20.23 34.25 -8.73
N GLU A 386 -20.43 35.25 -9.60
CA GLU A 386 -21.52 35.25 -10.59
C GLU A 386 -21.41 34.11 -11.62
N LYS A 387 -20.19 33.73 -12.03
CA LYS A 387 -19.97 32.66 -13.01
C LYS A 387 -20.14 31.30 -12.35
N VAL A 388 -19.57 31.12 -11.15
CA VAL A 388 -19.71 29.89 -10.37
C VAL A 388 -21.18 29.64 -10.02
N ALA A 389 -21.91 30.67 -9.59
CA ALA A 389 -23.35 30.57 -9.34
C ALA A 389 -24.13 30.16 -10.60
N ARG A 390 -23.81 30.73 -11.76
CA ARG A 390 -24.44 30.33 -13.04
C ARG A 390 -24.15 28.89 -13.42
N TYR A 391 -22.93 28.40 -13.18
CA TYR A 391 -22.59 27.00 -13.41
C TYR A 391 -23.35 26.07 -12.46
N ALA A 392 -23.43 26.42 -11.17
CA ALA A 392 -24.21 25.65 -10.19
C ALA A 392 -25.71 25.59 -10.56
N GLU A 393 -26.31 26.69 -11.03
CA GLU A 393 -27.69 26.68 -11.52
C GLU A 393 -27.86 25.81 -12.78
N ALA A 394 -26.85 25.77 -13.66
CA ALA A 394 -26.85 24.87 -14.81
C ALA A 394 -26.77 23.39 -14.41
N LEU A 395 -26.04 23.06 -13.34
CA LEU A 395 -26.00 21.71 -12.76
C LEU A 395 -27.36 21.32 -12.16
N LYS A 396 -27.99 22.19 -11.35
CA LYS A 396 -29.34 21.95 -10.82
C LYS A 396 -30.37 21.73 -11.93
N ALA A 397 -30.30 22.49 -13.02
CA ALA A 397 -31.19 22.32 -14.17
C ALA A 397 -31.04 20.94 -14.85
N ARG A 398 -29.94 20.22 -14.61
CA ARG A 398 -29.68 18.85 -15.08
C ARG A 398 -29.99 17.78 -14.02
N GLY A 399 -30.50 18.16 -12.85
CA GLY A 399 -30.75 17.24 -11.73
C GLY A 399 -29.49 16.85 -10.95
N LEU A 400 -28.47 17.72 -10.95
CA LEU A 400 -27.21 17.54 -10.23
C LEU A 400 -27.13 18.52 -9.04
N GLU A 401 -28.13 18.47 -8.15
CA GLU A 401 -28.23 19.39 -7.01
C GLU A 401 -27.08 19.23 -6.03
N LYS A 402 -26.63 17.99 -5.78
CA LYS A 402 -25.52 17.71 -4.85
C LYS A 402 -24.21 18.31 -5.35
N GLU A 403 -23.92 18.12 -6.63
CA GLU A 403 -22.73 18.62 -7.30
C GLU A 403 -22.74 20.16 -7.36
N ALA A 404 -23.92 20.76 -7.58
CA ALA A 404 -24.09 22.21 -7.54
C ALA A 404 -23.78 22.79 -6.16
N ASP A 405 -24.31 22.17 -5.11
CA ASP A 405 -24.07 22.58 -3.72
C ASP A 405 -22.59 22.38 -3.33
N TYR A 406 -21.99 21.26 -3.78
CA TYR A 406 -20.56 20.99 -3.60
C TYR A 406 -19.69 22.07 -4.22
N VAL A 407 -19.90 22.42 -5.49
CA VAL A 407 -19.13 23.46 -6.19
C VAL A 407 -19.24 24.82 -5.48
N LEU A 408 -20.45 25.19 -5.04
CA LEU A 408 -20.66 26.42 -4.28
C LEU A 408 -19.93 26.40 -2.93
N ALA A 409 -19.90 25.26 -2.25
CA ALA A 409 -19.16 25.09 -1.01
C ALA A 409 -17.64 25.23 -1.24
N GLN A 410 -17.08 24.53 -2.22
CA GLN A 410 -15.65 24.63 -2.54
C GLN A 410 -15.25 26.05 -2.94
N PHE A 411 -16.09 26.75 -3.72
CA PHE A 411 -15.84 28.16 -4.06
C PHE A 411 -15.84 29.06 -2.81
N ARG A 412 -16.77 28.88 -1.88
CA ARG A 412 -16.82 29.70 -0.64
C ARG A 412 -15.61 29.46 0.26
N THR A 413 -15.16 28.21 0.36
CA THR A 413 -14.05 27.81 1.24
C THR A 413 -12.69 28.11 0.63
N LEU A 414 -12.51 27.91 -0.67
CA LEU A 414 -11.20 27.96 -1.32
C LEU A 414 -11.13 29.01 -2.44
N GLY A 415 -12.19 29.18 -3.22
CA GLY A 415 -12.21 30.10 -4.36
C GLY A 415 -12.26 31.59 -3.98
N ARG A 416 -12.98 31.94 -2.90
CA ARG A 416 -13.22 33.36 -2.54
C ARG A 416 -11.97 34.10 -2.06
N ASP A 417 -11.02 33.40 -1.45
CA ASP A 417 -9.80 33.98 -0.85
C ASP A 417 -8.77 34.47 -1.88
N TYR A 418 -8.88 34.07 -3.15
CA TYR A 418 -7.91 34.44 -4.18
C TYR A 418 -8.03 35.93 -4.56
N LEU A 419 -9.21 36.54 -4.45
CA LEU A 419 -9.44 37.94 -4.81
C LEU A 419 -8.97 38.92 -3.74
N THR A 420 -9.04 38.55 -2.46
CA THR A 420 -8.50 39.38 -1.36
C THR A 420 -6.97 39.39 -1.38
N THR A 421 -6.33 38.26 -1.68
CA THR A 421 -4.86 38.14 -1.67
C THR A 421 -4.17 38.88 -2.83
N ILE A 422 -4.82 39.04 -3.99
CA ILE A 422 -4.28 39.79 -5.14
C ILE A 422 -4.55 41.30 -5.02
N ALA A 423 -5.62 41.71 -4.34
CA ALA A 423 -5.88 43.12 -4.05
C ALA A 423 -4.78 43.70 -3.13
N ASP A 424 -4.41 42.96 -2.07
CA ASP A 424 -3.37 43.38 -1.14
C ASP A 424 -1.95 43.38 -1.76
N ALA A 425 -1.69 42.50 -2.74
CA ALA A 425 -0.41 42.42 -3.43
C ALA A 425 -0.21 43.47 -4.54
N ASN A 426 -1.26 44.15 -4.99
CA ASN A 426 -1.17 45.25 -5.96
C ASN A 426 -1.28 46.65 -5.31
N GLU A 427 -1.49 46.70 -3.99
CA GLU A 427 -1.45 47.93 -3.18
C GLU A 427 -0.12 48.11 -2.41
N THR A 428 0.87 47.24 -2.65
CA THR A 428 2.28 47.39 -2.24
C THR A 428 3.20 47.45 -3.45
#